data_AF-A0A535G0L5-F1
#
_entry.id   AF-A0A535G0L5-F1
#
_cell.length_a   1.000
_cell.length_b   1.000
_cell.length_c   1.000
_cell.angle_alpha   90.00
_cell.angle_beta   90.00
_cell.angle_gamma   90.00
#
_symmetry.space_group_name_H-M   'P 1'
#
loop_
_entity.id
_entity.type
_entity.pdbx_description
1 polymer ?
#
loop_
_entity_poly.entity_id
_entity_poly.type
_entity_poly.pdbx_seq_one_letter_code
_entity_poly.pdbx_strand_id
1 'polypeptide(L)'
;MSAVMHERNSGGIIERTPDQHLDPPGQWPERSPRGKVYLVGAGPGDPELITLKGLNCLRAADVVVYDRLVSPLLLEEASSQARRVFVGKGPGCHSMKQEEINALLIKYAQQGHLVVRLKGGDPFVFGRGGEEA
;
A
#
# COMPACT_ATOMS: atom_id res chain seq x y z
N MET A 1 -15.77 47.96 19.74
CA MET A 1 -16.45 46.74 20.24
C MET A 1 -15.79 45.56 19.52
N SER A 2 -14.59 45.13 19.92
CA SER A 2 -14.25 44.13 20.96
C SER A 2 -14.94 42.77 20.83
N ALA A 3 -14.09 41.74 20.71
CA ALA A 3 -14.26 40.31 21.00
C ALA A 3 -15.06 39.48 19.96
N VAL A 4 -14.72 38.23 19.62
CA VAL A 4 -14.11 37.14 20.41
C VAL A 4 -13.34 36.18 19.47
N MET A 5 -12.13 35.77 19.88
CA MET A 5 -11.44 34.58 19.36
C MET A 5 -12.23 33.30 19.67
N HIS A 6 -12.24 32.33 18.77
CA HIS A 6 -12.36 30.93 19.19
C HIS A 6 -11.45 30.05 18.31
N GLU A 7 -10.26 29.77 18.86
CA GLU A 7 -9.56 28.53 18.57
C GLU A 7 -10.46 27.36 18.95
N ARG A 8 -10.63 26.41 18.03
CA ARG A 8 -11.06 25.05 18.38
C ARG A 8 -9.99 24.08 17.92
N ASN A 9 -9.01 23.89 18.81
CA ASN A 9 -8.24 22.67 18.87
C ASN A 9 -9.09 21.64 19.65
N SER A 10 -9.74 20.74 18.93
CA SER A 10 -10.42 19.59 19.53
C SER A 10 -10.02 18.36 18.73
N GLY A 11 -9.26 17.47 19.37
CA GLY A 11 -8.87 16.16 18.87
C GLY A 11 -10.07 15.30 18.56
N GLY A 12 -10.65 15.51 17.39
CA GLY A 12 -11.69 14.66 16.83
C GLY A 12 -11.08 13.32 16.43
N ILE A 13 -11.52 12.26 17.10
CA ILE A 13 -11.50 10.91 16.54
C ILE A 13 -12.12 11.03 15.15
N ILE A 14 -11.30 10.84 14.11
CA ILE A 14 -11.77 10.90 12.74
C ILE A 14 -12.50 9.58 12.52
N GLU A 15 -13.81 9.54 12.74
CA GLU A 15 -14.67 8.48 12.23
C GLU A 15 -14.59 8.55 10.70
N ARG A 16 -13.63 7.84 10.11
CA ARG A 16 -13.46 7.74 8.66
C ARG A 16 -14.15 6.48 8.18
N THR A 17 -15.19 6.67 7.37
CA THR A 17 -15.82 5.58 6.65
C THR A 17 -14.80 4.93 5.70
N PRO A 18 -14.70 3.59 5.64
CA PRO A 18 -13.65 2.88 4.89
C PRO A 18 -13.57 3.21 3.39
N ASP A 19 -14.67 3.68 2.79
CA ASP A 19 -14.78 3.86 1.34
C ASP A 19 -14.34 5.25 0.83
N GLN A 20 -14.06 6.23 1.68
CA GLN A 20 -13.81 7.61 1.23
C GLN A 20 -12.40 7.90 0.70
N HIS A 21 -11.51 6.89 0.60
CA HIS A 21 -10.12 7.11 0.18
C HIS A 21 -9.68 6.31 -1.05
N LEU A 22 -10.57 5.53 -1.67
CA LEU A 22 -10.23 4.89 -2.94
C LEU A 22 -10.35 5.90 -4.06
N ASP A 23 -9.25 6.17 -4.75
CA ASP A 23 -9.27 7.07 -5.91
C ASP A 23 -10.34 6.57 -6.91
N PRO A 24 -11.19 7.48 -7.43
CA PRO A 24 -12.29 7.11 -8.30
C PRO A 24 -11.78 6.47 -9.60
N PRO A 25 -12.57 5.61 -10.25
CA PRO A 25 -12.16 4.95 -11.49
C PRO A 25 -11.73 5.98 -12.54
N GLY A 26 -10.52 5.84 -13.07
CA GLY A 26 -9.98 6.75 -14.10
C GLY A 26 -9.29 8.01 -13.57
N GLN A 27 -9.33 8.29 -12.27
CA GLN A 27 -8.46 9.28 -11.64
C GLN A 27 -7.31 8.54 -10.94
N TRP A 28 -6.10 8.86 -11.38
CA TRP A 28 -4.89 8.27 -10.87
C TRP A 28 -4.41 9.08 -9.67
N PRO A 29 -3.75 8.46 -8.68
CA PRO A 29 -3.32 9.18 -7.51
C PRO A 29 -2.41 10.32 -7.91
N GLU A 30 -2.91 11.55 -7.77
CA GLU A 30 -2.07 12.72 -7.77
C GLU A 30 -1.01 12.55 -6.69
N ARG A 31 0.23 12.95 -6.99
CA ARG A 31 1.31 12.92 -6.01
C ARG A 31 0.94 13.82 -4.84
N SER A 32 0.47 13.23 -3.76
CA SER A 32 0.15 13.95 -2.52
C SER A 32 1.41 14.14 -1.68
N PRO A 33 1.54 15.28 -0.94
CA PRO A 33 2.70 15.53 -0.07
C PRO A 33 2.90 14.46 1.01
N ARG A 34 1.81 13.79 1.41
CA ARG A 34 1.84 12.57 2.21
C ARG A 34 1.63 11.43 1.23
N GLY A 35 2.62 10.56 1.05
CA GLY A 35 2.54 9.43 0.13
C GLY A 35 1.38 8.48 0.47
N LYS A 36 1.11 7.51 -0.41
CA LYS A 36 -0.01 6.58 -0.27
C LYS A 36 0.47 5.14 -0.20
N VAL A 37 -0.25 4.30 0.52
CA VAL A 37 -0.04 2.85 0.54
C VAL A 37 -1.26 2.17 -0.07
N TYR A 38 -1.04 1.30 -1.06
CA TYR A 38 -2.06 0.41 -1.62
C TYR A 38 -1.75 -1.03 -1.24
N LEU A 39 -2.71 -1.71 -0.63
CA LEU A 39 -2.66 -3.16 -0.46
C LEU A 39 -3.26 -3.81 -1.71
N VAL A 40 -2.45 -4.56 -2.44
CA VAL A 40 -2.83 -5.13 -3.74
C VAL A 40 -2.69 -6.64 -3.70
N GLY A 41 -3.76 -7.34 -4.09
CA GLY A 41 -3.72 -8.77 -4.36
C GLY A 41 -3.09 -9.04 -5.71
N ALA A 42 -2.08 -9.89 -5.74
CA ALA A 42 -1.41 -10.33 -6.96
C ALA A 42 -2.23 -11.37 -7.75
N GLY A 43 -3.30 -11.93 -7.15
CA GLY A 43 -3.98 -13.09 -7.70
C GLY A 43 -3.16 -14.38 -7.50
N PRO A 44 -3.60 -15.51 -8.09
CA PRO A 44 -3.01 -16.83 -7.83
C PRO A 44 -1.68 -17.10 -8.55
N GLY A 45 -1.18 -16.16 -9.36
CA GLY A 45 0.14 -16.22 -9.97
C GLY A 45 0.19 -15.78 -11.44
N ASP A 46 -0.88 -16.08 -12.19
CA ASP A 46 -1.04 -15.56 -13.55
C ASP A 46 -1.22 -14.03 -13.52
N PRO A 47 -0.36 -13.24 -14.20
CA PRO A 47 -0.49 -11.79 -14.24
C PRO A 47 -1.83 -11.28 -14.75
N GLU A 48 -2.56 -12.03 -15.59
CA GLU A 48 -3.87 -11.60 -16.09
C GLU A 48 -4.98 -11.68 -15.02
N LEU A 49 -4.72 -12.34 -13.89
CA LEU A 49 -5.67 -12.49 -12.79
C LEU A 49 -5.54 -11.40 -11.71
N ILE A 50 -4.59 -10.47 -11.85
CA ILE A 50 -4.59 -9.24 -11.05
C ILE A 50 -5.75 -8.34 -11.51
N THR A 51 -6.32 -7.56 -10.58
CA THR A 51 -7.28 -6.53 -10.99
C THR A 51 -6.61 -5.44 -11.81
N LEU A 52 -7.35 -4.83 -12.75
CA LEU A 52 -6.86 -3.67 -13.51
C LEU A 52 -6.37 -2.54 -12.59
N LYS A 53 -7.09 -2.28 -11.48
CA LYS A 53 -6.67 -1.28 -10.48
C LYS A 53 -5.36 -1.66 -9.79
N GLY A 54 -5.18 -2.94 -9.43
CA GLY A 54 -3.95 -3.45 -8.82
C GLY A 54 -2.74 -3.30 -9.75
N LEU A 55 -2.89 -3.69 -11.03
CA LEU A 55 -1.83 -3.54 -12.03
C LEU A 55 -1.44 -2.08 -12.26
N ASN A 56 -2.44 -1.21 -12.30
CA ASN A 56 -2.29 0.22 -12.43
C ASN A 56 -1.52 0.83 -11.25
N CYS A 57 -1.87 0.45 -10.01
CA CYS A 57 -1.11 0.84 -8.82
C CYS A 57 0.33 0.32 -8.88
N LEU A 58 0.54 -0.93 -9.30
CA LEU A 58 1.86 -1.57 -9.39
C LEU A 58 2.78 -0.85 -10.38
N ARG A 59 2.27 -0.50 -11.56
CA ARG A 59 2.99 0.26 -12.59
C ARG A 59 3.39 1.66 -12.13
N ALA A 60 2.53 2.31 -11.32
CA ALA A 60 2.76 3.65 -10.79
C ALA A 60 3.61 3.69 -9.51
N ALA A 61 3.96 2.54 -8.91
CA ALA A 61 4.63 2.48 -7.63
C ALA A 61 6.04 3.06 -7.66
N ASP A 62 6.37 3.89 -6.66
CA ASP A 62 7.75 4.25 -6.36
C ASP A 62 8.43 3.13 -5.54
N VAL A 63 7.64 2.41 -4.71
CA VAL A 63 8.13 1.31 -3.87
C VAL A 63 7.13 0.14 -3.91
N VAL A 64 7.64 -1.07 -4.17
CA VAL A 64 6.87 -2.32 -4.16
C VAL A 64 7.39 -3.22 -3.04
N VAL A 65 6.58 -3.45 -2.02
CA VAL A 65 6.86 -4.37 -0.91
C VAL A 65 6.11 -5.68 -1.16
N TYR A 66 6.82 -6.78 -1.36
CA TYR A 66 6.22 -8.04 -1.84
C TYR A 66 6.66 -9.25 -1.02
N ASP A 67 5.80 -10.27 -0.98
CA ASP A 67 6.09 -11.55 -0.32
C ASP A 67 6.52 -12.65 -1.31
N ARG A 68 6.74 -13.86 -0.79
CA ARG A 68 7.26 -15.01 -1.56
C ARG A 68 6.30 -15.50 -2.64
N LEU A 69 4.99 -15.36 -2.44
CA LEU A 69 3.99 -15.97 -3.33
C LEU A 69 3.69 -15.10 -4.55
N VAL A 70 4.25 -13.90 -4.62
CA VAL A 70 4.12 -13.00 -5.77
C VAL A 70 4.94 -13.54 -6.94
N SER A 71 4.29 -13.64 -8.10
CA SER A 71 4.92 -14.04 -9.35
C SER A 71 5.99 -13.01 -9.79
N PRO A 72 7.20 -13.44 -10.20
CA PRO A 72 8.20 -12.55 -10.77
C PRO A 72 7.71 -11.76 -11.97
N LEU A 73 6.84 -12.34 -12.81
CA LEU A 73 6.26 -11.67 -13.98
C LEU A 73 5.43 -10.45 -13.57
N LEU A 74 4.71 -10.52 -12.46
CA LEU A 74 3.99 -9.34 -11.94
C LEU A 74 4.96 -8.27 -11.42
N LEU A 75 6.09 -8.65 -10.83
CA LEU A 75 7.10 -7.68 -10.38
C LEU A 75 7.74 -6.92 -11.55
N GLU A 76 7.75 -7.50 -12.75
CA GLU A 76 8.23 -6.85 -13.98
C GLU A 76 7.31 -5.73 -14.46
N GLU A 77 6.03 -5.76 -14.10
CA GLU A 77 5.06 -4.68 -14.40
C GLU A 77 5.35 -3.41 -13.60
N ALA A 78 6.06 -3.52 -12.47
CA ALA A 78 6.48 -2.34 -11.71
C ALA A 78 7.49 -1.51 -12.52
N SER A 79 7.39 -0.18 -12.40
CA SER A 79 8.35 0.75 -13.00
C SER A 79 9.80 0.31 -12.76
N SER A 80 10.67 0.49 -13.76
CA SER A 80 12.10 0.18 -13.64
C SER A 80 12.81 1.04 -12.59
N GLN A 81 12.22 2.18 -12.22
CA GLN A 81 12.69 3.06 -11.14
C GLN A 81 12.11 2.67 -9.77
N ALA A 82 11.14 1.76 -9.73
CA ALA A 82 10.50 1.35 -8.48
C ALA A 82 11.46 0.55 -7.61
N ARG A 83 11.56 0.91 -6.33
CA ARG A 83 12.30 0.10 -5.36
C ARG A 83 11.50 -1.14 -5.00
N ARG A 84 12.06 -2.33 -5.26
CA ARG A 84 11.45 -3.61 -4.87
C ARG A 84 12.02 -4.09 -3.53
N VAL A 85 11.16 -4.36 -2.55
CA VAL A 85 11.55 -4.81 -1.22
C VAL A 85 10.86 -6.13 -0.88
N PHE A 86 11.67 -7.19 -0.79
CA PHE A 86 11.19 -8.51 -0.40
C PHE A 86 11.03 -8.61 1.11
N VAL A 87 9.86 -9.07 1.58
CA VAL A 87 9.56 -9.26 3.01
C VAL A 87 9.06 -10.67 3.34
N GLY A 88 9.11 -11.59 2.38
CA GLY A 88 8.72 -12.98 2.59
C GLY A 88 9.70 -13.73 3.50
N LYS A 89 9.26 -14.85 4.06
CA LYS A 89 10.16 -15.81 4.72
C LYS A 89 11.14 -16.34 3.67
N GLY A 90 12.42 -16.50 4.00
CA GLY A 90 13.41 -17.24 3.22
C GLY A 90 13.90 -18.43 4.04
N PRO A 91 14.34 -19.55 3.44
CA PRO A 91 15.06 -20.56 4.21
C PRO A 91 16.33 -19.92 4.81
N GLY A 92 16.42 -19.86 6.14
CA GLY A 92 17.57 -19.29 6.87
C GLY A 92 17.50 -17.78 7.18
N CYS A 93 16.47 -17.06 6.74
CA CYS A 93 16.30 -15.64 7.07
C CYS A 93 15.32 -15.45 8.24
N HIS A 94 15.68 -14.59 9.20
CA HIS A 94 14.71 -14.09 10.19
C HIS A 94 13.55 -13.43 9.43
N SER A 95 12.34 -13.97 9.60
CA SER A 95 11.13 -13.38 9.04
C SER A 95 10.99 -11.97 9.57
N MET A 96 10.82 -11.01 8.67
CA MET A 96 10.32 -9.70 9.08
C MET A 96 8.95 -9.92 9.71
N LYS A 97 8.75 -9.39 10.91
CA LYS A 97 7.47 -9.45 11.62
C LYS A 97 6.48 -8.52 10.93
N GLN A 98 5.19 -8.76 11.16
CA GLN A 98 4.14 -7.96 10.52
C GLN A 98 4.26 -6.47 10.92
N GLU A 99 4.64 -6.20 12.16
CA GLU A 99 4.84 -4.85 12.68
C GLU A 99 6.00 -4.12 11.97
N GLU A 100 7.06 -4.85 11.62
CA GLU A 100 8.21 -4.32 10.91
C GLU A 100 7.86 -4.02 9.45
N ILE A 101 7.04 -4.87 8.82
CA ILE A 101 6.49 -4.62 7.47
C ILE A 101 5.62 -3.37 7.51
N ASN A 102 4.73 -3.24 8.49
CA ASN A 102 3.85 -2.07 8.65
C ASN A 102 4.67 -0.79 8.84
N ALA A 103 5.70 -0.84 9.70
CA ALA A 103 6.60 0.29 9.91
C ALA A 103 7.34 0.69 8.62
N LEU A 104 7.75 -0.28 7.81
CA LEU A 104 8.38 -0.04 6.52
C LEU A 104 7.44 0.65 5.53
N LEU A 105 6.18 0.20 5.44
CA LEU A 105 5.17 0.82 4.57
C LEU A 105 4.91 2.27 4.98
N ILE A 106 4.72 2.52 6.27
CA ILE A 106 4.50 3.87 6.83
C ILE A 106 5.70 4.76 6.54
N LYS A 107 6.93 4.26 6.73
CA LYS A 107 8.17 5.01 6.48
C LYS A 107 8.24 5.53 5.04
N TYR A 108 7.99 4.68 4.04
CA TYR A 108 8.04 5.10 2.65
C TYR A 108 6.89 6.05 2.29
N ALA A 109 5.69 5.82 2.81
CA ALA A 109 4.57 6.74 2.59
C ALA A 109 4.85 8.13 3.20
N GLN A 110 5.45 8.20 4.39
CA GLN A 110 5.87 9.45 5.02
C GLN A 110 6.94 10.21 4.21
N GLN A 111 7.70 9.52 3.36
CA GLN A 111 8.66 10.11 2.43
C GLN A 111 8.00 10.64 1.14
N GLY A 112 6.67 10.55 1.02
CA GLY A 112 5.94 11.01 -0.16
C GLY A 112 5.83 9.97 -1.28
N HIS A 113 6.24 8.72 -1.03
CA HIS A 113 6.20 7.67 -2.05
C HIS A 113 4.80 7.07 -2.24
N LEU A 114 4.51 6.65 -3.47
CA LEU A 114 3.46 5.70 -3.74
C LEU A 114 3.98 4.29 -3.48
N VAL A 115 3.48 3.67 -2.42
CA VAL A 115 3.89 2.35 -1.94
C VAL A 115 2.82 1.33 -2.30
N VAL A 116 3.22 0.23 -2.92
CA VAL A 116 2.36 -0.93 -3.16
C VAL A 116 2.84 -2.08 -2.28
N ARG A 117 1.95 -2.57 -1.41
CA ARG A 117 2.12 -3.84 -0.72
C ARG A 117 1.46 -4.93 -1.58
N LEU A 118 2.27 -5.62 -2.36
CA LEU A 118 1.81 -6.69 -3.25
C LEU A 118 1.84 -8.02 -2.50
N LYS A 119 0.67 -8.64 -2.35
CA LYS A 119 0.49 -9.90 -1.60
C LYS A 119 0.08 -11.01 -2.56
N GLY A 120 0.68 -12.19 -2.44
CA GLY A 120 0.25 -13.35 -3.24
C GLY A 120 -1.19 -13.79 -2.90
N GLY A 121 -1.99 -14.13 -3.90
CA GLY A 121 -3.41 -14.44 -3.75
C GLY A 121 -4.29 -13.18 -3.62
N ASP A 122 -5.35 -13.30 -2.83
CA ASP A 122 -6.20 -12.16 -2.43
C ASP A 122 -5.77 -11.65 -1.04
N PRO A 123 -5.66 -10.33 -0.80
CA PRO A 123 -5.17 -9.79 0.47
C PRO A 123 -5.99 -10.20 1.69
N PHE A 124 -7.26 -10.56 1.48
CA PHE A 124 -8.24 -10.89 2.52
C PHE A 124 -8.58 -12.38 2.57
N VAL A 125 -8.22 -13.16 1.55
CA VAL A 125 -8.36 -14.63 1.55
C VAL A 125 -6.98 -15.24 1.82
N PHE A 126 -6.73 -15.59 3.09
CA PHE A 126 -5.47 -16.12 3.65
C PHE A 126 -4.29 -15.13 3.74
N GLY A 127 -4.38 -13.96 3.10
CA GLY A 127 -3.53 -12.83 3.43
C GLY A 127 -3.92 -12.23 4.79
N ARG A 128 -2.94 -11.87 5.62
CA ARG A 128 -3.13 -11.08 6.85
C ARG A 128 -3.57 -9.63 6.57
N GLY A 129 -4.35 -9.37 5.50
CA GLY A 129 -4.73 -8.02 5.08
C GLY A 129 -5.51 -7.23 6.15
N GLY A 130 -6.25 -7.92 7.03
CA GLY A 130 -6.94 -7.30 8.17
C GLY A 130 -6.01 -6.81 9.29
N GLU A 131 -4.75 -7.28 9.35
CA GLU A 131 -3.74 -6.81 10.32
C GLU A 131 -2.91 -5.62 9.77
N GLU A 132 -3.11 -5.27 8.48
CA GLU A 132 -2.37 -4.23 7.75
C GLU A 132 -3.24 -2.96 7.47
N ALA A 133 -4.43 -2.86 8.05
CA ALA A 133 -5.40 -1.77 7.86
C ALA A 133 -5.26 -0.62 8.87
#